data_AF-A0A963L8Z0-F1
#
_entry.id   AF-A0A963L8Z0-F1
#
_cell.length_a   1.000
_cell.length_b   1.000
_cell.length_c   1.000
_cell.angle_alpha   90.00
_cell.angle_beta   90.00
_cell.angle_gamma   90.00
#
_symmetry.space_group_name_H-M   'P 1'
#
loop_
_entity.id
_entity.type
_entity.pdbx_description
1 polymer ?
#
loop_
_entity_poly.entity_id
_entity_poly.type
_entity_poly.pdbx_seq_one_letter_code
_entity_poly.pdbx_strand_id
1 'polypeptide(L)'
;MAMRSGAWTAAVMLLILGVTGCGGSRSDEQTGQQTLAAAGTGADAATEVDLWVKSAALNASDVQQSGAPSRLGETSSTGLMTKALTPVDVYRFYNRSSGAHFYTASASERDRVISSVPTMTYEGLAFQASSTADTSLSPVYRFFNAQTGVHFYTISASERDHIVANLRQFNYEGVAYQASTVAGTGLRPLYRFYVASLGFHFFTTSSTEAGRVIATMPQYRYEGIAYYVLGQADPQPPSGVGYQGNPVPVPQEGQLVDTSQPDHLIGTGTPASCTGQAVVNAVALGGKIRFNCGPNPVTITLPSTAKVFNNRPDVTLDGGGLVTLSGGDSVRILYQNTCDPAQVWTSAQCQNQETPRLTVQNIGFTQGNSTGQLTDGGGGGAIFVRGGQFKIVNSVFTRNRCETTGPDMGGGAVRVLSIYQNRPVYVVNSTFGGALGLGNSCSNGGALSSIGVSYSVYNSLITHNSAVGYGANPARAGTPGGGSGGAIYNDGNFFTLSVYGSMVSDNVGVEGGSAVFYVSNDLSGHMTLSDSVFVRNPATRFGTAGLPGFFVLAAPGQPVVTRTTISY
;
A
#
# COMPACT_ATOMS: atom_id res chain seq x y z
N MET A 1 -57.10 -7.20 6.26
CA MET A 1 -56.54 -7.88 5.07
C MET A 1 -55.12 -8.31 5.44
N ALA A 2 -54.80 -9.53 5.89
CA ALA A 2 -54.94 -10.86 5.26
C ALA A 2 -54.38 -10.85 3.82
N MET A 3 -53.41 -11.66 3.37
CA MET A 3 -52.83 -12.93 3.86
C MET A 3 -51.53 -13.28 3.07
N ARG A 4 -50.62 -14.05 3.73
CA ARG A 4 -49.87 -15.28 3.29
C ARG A 4 -48.94 -15.21 2.07
N SER A 5 -47.63 -15.55 2.13
CA SER A 5 -46.89 -16.76 2.57
C SER A 5 -47.00 -17.99 1.65
N GLY A 6 -45.86 -18.51 1.18
CA GLY A 6 -45.74 -19.82 0.54
C GLY A 6 -44.29 -20.33 0.54
N ALA A 7 -44.01 -21.30 1.41
CA ALA A 7 -42.81 -22.14 1.43
C ALA A 7 -43.12 -23.48 0.75
N TRP A 8 -42.11 -24.13 0.16
CA TRP A 8 -42.20 -25.51 -0.32
C TRP A 8 -41.03 -26.35 0.23
N THR A 9 -41.39 -27.50 0.78
CA THR A 9 -40.50 -28.57 1.24
C THR A 9 -40.84 -29.88 0.53
N ALA A 10 -39.79 -30.70 0.40
CA ALA A 10 -39.75 -32.18 0.36
C ALA A 10 -40.00 -32.89 -0.99
N ALA A 11 -39.02 -33.74 -1.37
CA ALA A 11 -39.21 -35.20 -1.38
C ALA A 11 -37.86 -35.95 -1.48
N VAL A 12 -37.78 -37.03 -0.70
CA VAL A 12 -36.72 -38.04 -0.62
C VAL A 12 -37.02 -39.16 -1.61
N MET A 13 -35.99 -39.77 -2.24
CA MET A 13 -36.08 -41.17 -2.68
C MET A 13 -34.72 -41.87 -2.60
N LEU A 14 -34.72 -42.97 -1.86
CA LEU A 14 -33.65 -43.93 -1.67
C LEU A 14 -33.85 -45.08 -2.68
N LEU A 15 -32.80 -45.57 -3.35
CA LEU A 15 -32.81 -46.94 -3.89
C LEU A 15 -31.42 -47.57 -3.82
N ILE A 16 -31.37 -48.71 -3.13
CA ILE A 16 -30.27 -49.66 -3.02
C ILE A 16 -30.47 -50.71 -4.12
N LEU A 17 -29.38 -51.20 -4.74
CA LEU A 17 -29.20 -52.60 -5.16
C LEU A 17 -27.74 -52.81 -5.57
N GLY A 18 -27.06 -53.74 -4.87
CA GLY A 18 -25.76 -54.28 -5.27
C GLY A 18 -25.91 -55.61 -6.00
N VAL A 19 -24.87 -56.03 -6.72
CA VAL A 19 -24.59 -57.44 -7.04
C VAL A 19 -23.07 -57.66 -7.09
N THR A 20 -22.63 -58.70 -6.38
CA THR A 20 -21.31 -59.31 -6.35
C THR A 20 -21.09 -60.30 -7.51
N GLY A 21 -19.84 -60.50 -7.93
CA GLY A 21 -19.47 -61.59 -8.85
C GLY A 21 -17.96 -61.91 -8.80
N CYS A 22 -17.62 -63.10 -8.31
CA CYS A 22 -16.29 -63.70 -8.17
C CYS A 22 -15.86 -64.55 -9.40
N GLY A 23 -14.55 -64.86 -9.47
CA GLY A 23 -13.94 -66.00 -10.20
C GLY A 23 -12.72 -65.56 -11.04
N GLY A 24 -11.46 -65.87 -10.68
CA GLY A 24 -10.77 -67.18 -10.77
C GLY A 24 -10.23 -67.38 -12.21
N SER A 25 -8.95 -67.62 -12.55
CA SER A 25 -7.96 -68.56 -11.98
C SER A 25 -6.56 -68.43 -12.65
N ARG A 26 -5.56 -68.95 -11.93
CA ARG A 26 -4.11 -69.17 -12.17
C ARG A 26 -3.65 -69.74 -13.53
N SER A 27 -2.39 -69.45 -13.91
CA SER A 27 -1.31 -70.47 -14.11
C SER A 27 0.08 -69.81 -14.26
N ASP A 28 1.04 -70.28 -13.47
CA ASP A 28 2.49 -70.05 -13.59
C ASP A 28 3.10 -70.90 -14.73
N GLU A 29 4.16 -70.43 -15.40
CA GLU A 29 5.36 -71.24 -15.70
C GLU A 29 6.55 -70.40 -16.20
N GLN A 30 7.74 -70.81 -15.78
CA GLN A 30 9.05 -70.17 -15.94
C GLN A 30 9.80 -70.61 -17.21
N THR A 31 10.85 -69.81 -17.51
CA THR A 31 12.11 -70.11 -18.21
C THR A 31 12.23 -69.85 -19.72
N GLY A 32 13.26 -69.04 -20.05
CA GLY A 32 13.71 -68.74 -21.39
C GLY A 32 14.72 -67.59 -21.40
N GLN A 33 15.94 -67.84 -20.91
CA GLN A 33 17.10 -66.96 -21.11
C GLN A 33 17.52 -67.00 -22.59
N GLN A 34 17.53 -65.86 -23.27
CA GLN A 34 18.44 -65.57 -24.38
C GLN A 34 18.98 -64.15 -24.22
N THR A 35 20.30 -64.05 -24.13
CA THR A 35 21.09 -62.83 -23.98
C THR A 35 21.40 -62.19 -25.33
N LEU A 36 21.61 -60.86 -25.29
CA LEU A 36 22.35 -59.97 -26.19
C LEU A 36 21.53 -59.01 -27.07
N ALA A 37 21.35 -57.78 -26.59
CA ALA A 37 21.99 -56.59 -27.17
C ALA A 37 21.68 -55.37 -26.30
N ALA A 38 22.71 -54.79 -25.68
CA ALA A 38 22.65 -53.47 -25.10
C ALA A 38 22.60 -52.44 -26.24
N ALA A 39 21.49 -51.72 -26.34
CA ALA A 39 21.42 -50.42 -27.01
C ALA A 39 21.14 -49.38 -25.93
N GLY A 40 22.09 -48.48 -25.75
CA GLY A 40 22.00 -47.40 -24.77
C GLY A 40 20.96 -46.33 -25.11
N THR A 41 20.68 -45.55 -24.07
CA THR A 41 20.09 -44.21 -24.05
C THR A 41 18.62 -44.08 -24.43
N GLY A 42 17.74 -44.46 -23.49
CA GLY A 42 16.52 -43.70 -23.30
C GLY A 42 16.90 -42.35 -22.66
N ALA A 43 16.83 -41.27 -23.43
CA ALA A 43 16.77 -39.95 -22.82
C ALA A 43 15.42 -39.88 -22.09
N ASP A 44 15.46 -39.75 -20.76
CA ASP A 44 14.27 -39.51 -19.97
C ASP A 44 13.55 -38.29 -20.54
N ALA A 45 12.32 -38.49 -21.03
CA ALA A 45 11.49 -37.39 -21.49
C ALA A 45 11.26 -36.46 -20.29
N ALA A 46 11.73 -35.21 -20.39
CA ALA A 46 11.57 -34.22 -19.33
C ALA A 46 10.08 -34.09 -18.94
N THR A 47 9.78 -34.09 -17.64
CA THR A 47 8.42 -33.86 -17.18
C THR A 47 8.01 -32.41 -17.48
N GLU A 48 6.71 -32.12 -17.54
CA GLU A 48 6.26 -30.73 -17.72
C GLU A 48 6.79 -29.79 -16.62
N VAL A 49 6.98 -30.31 -15.40
CA VAL A 49 7.61 -29.56 -14.30
C VAL A 49 9.07 -29.21 -14.62
N ASP A 50 9.85 -30.15 -15.18
CA ASP A 50 11.25 -29.90 -15.57
C ASP A 50 11.34 -28.86 -16.70
N LEU A 51 10.39 -28.91 -17.66
CA LEU A 51 10.29 -27.93 -18.72
C LEU A 51 10.01 -26.52 -18.18
N TRP A 52 9.14 -26.39 -17.18
CA TRP A 52 8.86 -25.11 -16.52
C TRP A 52 10.00 -24.62 -15.63
N VAL A 53 10.74 -25.51 -14.96
CA VAL A 53 11.96 -25.13 -14.23
C VAL A 53 13.00 -24.55 -15.19
N LYS A 54 13.21 -25.20 -16.35
CA LYS A 54 14.10 -24.68 -17.39
C LYS A 54 13.59 -23.36 -17.98
N SER A 55 12.29 -23.25 -18.25
CA SER A 55 11.62 -22.02 -18.70
C SER A 55 11.95 -20.87 -17.75
N ALA A 56 11.75 -21.09 -16.45
CA ALA A 56 11.98 -20.06 -15.43
C ALA A 56 13.44 -19.61 -15.39
N ALA A 57 14.39 -20.53 -15.54
CA ALA A 57 15.82 -20.23 -15.58
C ALA A 57 16.22 -19.39 -16.82
N LEU A 58 15.62 -19.65 -17.99
CA LEU A 58 15.84 -18.87 -19.21
C LEU A 58 15.34 -17.43 -19.07
N ASN A 59 14.17 -17.25 -18.46
CA ASN A 59 13.68 -15.91 -18.12
C ASN A 59 14.66 -15.18 -17.19
N ALA A 60 15.10 -15.86 -16.12
CA ALA A 60 15.99 -15.27 -15.14
C ALA A 60 17.34 -14.88 -15.75
N SER A 61 17.90 -15.67 -16.68
CA SER A 61 19.15 -15.31 -17.36
C SER A 61 19.00 -14.04 -18.20
N ASP A 62 17.90 -13.90 -18.93
CA ASP A 62 17.71 -12.76 -19.85
C ASP A 62 17.37 -11.46 -19.09
N VAL A 63 16.75 -11.56 -17.91
CA VAL A 63 16.49 -10.43 -17.00
C VAL A 63 17.75 -10.02 -16.21
N GLN A 64 18.69 -10.95 -15.95
CA GLN A 64 19.92 -10.68 -15.17
C GLN A 64 21.12 -10.26 -16.03
N GLN A 65 21.18 -10.61 -17.33
CA GLN A 65 22.38 -10.41 -18.17
C GLN A 65 22.70 -8.95 -18.57
N SER A 66 21.91 -7.97 -18.17
CA SER A 66 22.10 -6.56 -18.54
C SER A 66 22.60 -5.66 -17.39
N GLY A 67 23.02 -6.26 -16.26
CA GLY A 67 23.59 -5.57 -15.11
C GLY A 67 25.12 -5.66 -15.00
N ALA A 68 25.85 -4.90 -15.82
CA ALA A 68 27.19 -4.44 -15.46
C ALA A 68 27.32 -2.97 -15.85
N PRO A 69 27.57 -2.03 -14.91
CA PRO A 69 27.95 -0.68 -15.28
C PRO A 69 29.33 -0.76 -15.94
N SER A 70 29.38 -0.65 -17.27
CA SER A 70 30.63 -0.50 -18.00
C SER A 70 31.30 0.79 -17.54
N ARG A 71 32.57 0.64 -17.13
CA ARG A 71 33.48 1.63 -16.54
C ARG A 71 33.42 3.02 -17.17
N LEU A 72 33.39 4.02 -16.28
CA LEU A 72 34.04 5.34 -16.32
C LEU A 72 34.14 6.02 -17.70
N GLY A 73 33.24 6.96 -17.95
CA GLY A 73 33.43 8.01 -18.95
C GLY A 73 32.13 8.50 -19.56
N GLU A 74 31.86 9.78 -19.34
CA GLU A 74 31.03 10.65 -20.19
C GLU A 74 29.50 10.76 -19.90
N THR A 75 29.19 11.94 -19.34
CA THR A 75 27.95 12.73 -19.46
C THR A 75 26.62 12.07 -19.10
N SER A 76 26.19 12.40 -17.88
CA SER A 76 24.84 12.31 -17.31
C SER A 76 23.71 12.57 -18.31
N SER A 77 23.05 11.50 -18.75
CA SER A 77 21.82 11.52 -19.56
C SER A 77 20.56 11.68 -18.70
N THR A 78 20.58 12.61 -17.75
CA THR A 78 19.42 12.98 -16.91
C THR A 78 18.30 13.72 -17.66
N GLY A 79 18.30 13.70 -19.00
CA GLY A 79 17.37 14.46 -19.85
C GLY A 79 16.73 13.73 -21.03
N LEU A 80 16.94 12.43 -21.24
CA LEU A 80 16.43 11.70 -22.43
C LEU A 80 15.98 10.27 -22.10
N MET A 81 14.88 10.10 -21.35
CA MET A 81 14.03 8.90 -21.42
C MET A 81 12.52 9.22 -21.34
N THR A 82 12.14 10.50 -21.22
CA THR A 82 10.74 10.91 -21.04
C THR A 82 9.99 11.22 -22.35
N LYS A 83 10.50 10.82 -23.53
CA LYS A 83 9.86 11.20 -24.82
C LYS A 83 9.67 10.10 -25.88
N ALA A 84 9.76 8.82 -25.54
CA ALA A 84 9.55 7.74 -26.53
C ALA A 84 8.63 6.58 -26.08
N LEU A 85 8.23 6.54 -24.81
CA LEU A 85 7.28 5.54 -24.32
C LEU A 85 5.87 6.03 -24.63
N THR A 86 5.11 5.27 -25.42
CA THR A 86 3.66 5.45 -25.54
C THR A 86 3.02 4.52 -24.51
N PRO A 87 2.63 5.01 -23.32
CA PRO A 87 2.13 4.14 -22.27
C PRO A 87 0.80 3.52 -22.71
N VAL A 88 0.67 2.22 -22.47
CA VAL A 88 -0.58 1.48 -22.62
C VAL A 88 -0.92 0.81 -21.31
N ASP A 89 -2.19 0.90 -20.96
CA ASP A 89 -2.75 0.25 -19.78
C ASP A 89 -2.85 -1.26 -19.99
N VAL A 90 -2.39 -2.04 -19.02
CA VAL A 90 -2.56 -3.49 -18.97
C VAL A 90 -3.60 -3.84 -17.92
N TYR A 91 -4.69 -4.44 -18.38
CA TYR A 91 -5.88 -4.79 -17.61
C TYR A 91 -5.76 -6.20 -17.03
N ARG A 92 -6.20 -6.40 -15.78
CA ARG A 92 -6.20 -7.71 -15.10
C ARG A 92 -7.61 -8.26 -14.92
N PHE A 93 -7.73 -9.56 -15.14
CA PHE A 93 -8.95 -10.32 -14.91
C PHE A 93 -8.66 -11.55 -14.07
N TYR A 94 -9.57 -11.88 -13.17
CA TYR A 94 -9.54 -13.11 -12.39
C TYR A 94 -10.57 -14.11 -12.94
N ASN A 95 -10.10 -15.29 -13.37
CA ASN A 95 -10.98 -16.38 -13.79
C ASN A 95 -11.49 -17.15 -12.57
N ARG A 96 -12.76 -16.98 -12.24
CA ARG A 96 -13.39 -17.62 -11.06
C ARG A 96 -13.50 -19.14 -11.17
N SER A 97 -13.34 -19.71 -12.38
CA SER A 97 -13.41 -21.15 -12.61
C SER A 97 -12.06 -21.83 -12.44
N SER A 98 -10.96 -21.22 -12.93
CA SER A 98 -9.62 -21.83 -12.90
C SER A 98 -8.70 -21.26 -11.82
N GLY A 99 -9.05 -20.09 -11.25
CA GLY A 99 -8.18 -19.35 -10.34
C GLY A 99 -7.01 -18.62 -11.04
N ALA A 100 -6.90 -18.75 -12.36
CA ALA A 100 -5.87 -18.08 -13.16
C ALA A 100 -6.20 -16.61 -13.42
N HIS A 101 -5.17 -15.83 -13.73
CA HIS A 101 -5.33 -14.43 -14.14
C HIS A 101 -5.08 -14.27 -15.64
N PHE A 102 -5.79 -13.32 -16.24
CA PHE A 102 -5.62 -12.91 -17.64
C PHE A 102 -5.24 -11.43 -17.71
N TYR A 103 -4.28 -11.09 -18.58
CA TYR A 103 -3.76 -9.74 -18.75
C TYR A 103 -3.84 -9.30 -20.21
N THR A 104 -4.33 -8.08 -20.46
CA THR A 104 -4.39 -7.54 -21.83
C THR A 104 -4.10 -6.06 -21.88
N ALA A 105 -3.32 -5.64 -22.89
CA ALA A 105 -3.13 -4.24 -23.23
C ALA A 105 -4.22 -3.71 -24.21
N SER A 106 -5.09 -4.59 -24.71
CA SER A 106 -6.13 -4.24 -25.67
C SER A 106 -7.42 -3.87 -24.94
N ALA A 107 -7.80 -2.59 -25.02
CA ALA A 107 -9.09 -2.12 -24.49
C ALA A 107 -10.28 -2.85 -25.14
N SER A 108 -10.19 -3.17 -26.44
CA SER A 108 -11.23 -3.93 -27.14
C SER A 108 -11.32 -5.38 -26.66
N GLU A 109 -10.20 -6.03 -26.35
CA GLU A 109 -10.18 -7.38 -25.76
C GLU A 109 -10.73 -7.36 -24.34
N ARG A 110 -10.35 -6.36 -23.54
CA ARG A 110 -10.95 -6.10 -22.21
C ARG A 110 -12.47 -6.00 -22.32
N ASP A 111 -12.99 -5.14 -23.18
CA ASP A 111 -14.44 -4.91 -23.33
C ASP A 111 -15.18 -6.16 -23.82
N ARG A 112 -14.55 -6.92 -24.72
CA ARG A 112 -15.08 -8.21 -25.16
C ARG A 112 -15.12 -9.23 -24.02
N VAL A 113 -14.06 -9.37 -23.24
CA VAL A 113 -14.01 -10.31 -22.09
C VAL A 113 -15.07 -9.93 -21.05
N ILE A 114 -15.20 -8.63 -20.73
CA ILE A 114 -16.23 -8.12 -19.81
C ILE A 114 -17.63 -8.50 -20.29
N SER A 115 -17.91 -8.34 -21.58
CA SER A 115 -19.25 -8.54 -22.13
C SER A 115 -19.59 -10.00 -22.46
N SER A 116 -18.61 -10.83 -22.78
CA SER A 116 -18.85 -12.17 -23.35
C SER A 116 -18.35 -13.35 -22.52
N VAL A 117 -17.60 -13.12 -21.43
CA VAL A 117 -16.99 -14.21 -20.64
C VAL A 117 -17.40 -14.13 -19.17
N PRO A 118 -18.54 -14.72 -18.77
CA PRO A 118 -19.10 -14.57 -17.41
C PRO A 118 -18.20 -15.10 -16.28
N THR A 119 -17.26 -16.00 -16.57
CA THR A 119 -16.33 -16.56 -15.57
C THR A 119 -15.21 -15.58 -15.20
N MET A 120 -14.95 -14.57 -16.03
CA MET A 120 -13.91 -13.57 -15.82
C MET A 120 -14.45 -12.40 -14.98
N THR A 121 -13.74 -12.09 -13.89
CA THR A 121 -13.97 -10.88 -13.08
C THR A 121 -12.95 -9.83 -13.46
N TYR A 122 -13.39 -8.66 -13.89
CA TYR A 122 -12.50 -7.54 -14.16
C TYR A 122 -11.97 -6.95 -12.85
N GLU A 123 -10.66 -6.92 -12.68
CA GLU A 123 -9.99 -6.40 -11.47
C GLU A 123 -9.39 -5.01 -11.66
N GLY A 124 -9.49 -4.44 -12.87
CA GLY A 124 -9.01 -3.10 -13.17
C GLY A 124 -7.66 -3.06 -13.86
N LEU A 125 -6.94 -1.95 -13.67
CA LEU A 125 -5.58 -1.72 -14.16
C LEU A 125 -4.57 -2.47 -13.31
N ALA A 126 -3.76 -3.34 -13.92
CA ALA A 126 -2.68 -4.04 -13.23
C ALA A 126 -1.37 -3.23 -13.24
N PHE A 127 -1.01 -2.71 -14.41
CA PHE A 127 0.19 -1.88 -14.62
C PHE A 127 0.11 -1.19 -15.98
N GLN A 128 1.08 -0.31 -16.26
CA GLN A 128 1.30 0.25 -17.59
C GLN A 128 2.51 -0.41 -18.24
N ALA A 129 2.48 -0.54 -19.57
CA ALA A 129 3.58 -0.98 -20.40
C ALA A 129 3.76 0.01 -21.56
N SER A 130 4.72 -0.22 -22.46
CA SER A 130 4.81 0.56 -23.70
C SER A 130 4.13 -0.18 -24.84
N SER A 131 3.31 0.50 -25.63
CA SER A 131 2.76 -0.07 -26.88
C SER A 131 3.75 0.02 -28.04
N THR A 132 4.80 0.85 -27.92
CA THR A 132 5.80 1.08 -28.96
C THR A 132 7.14 0.47 -28.55
N ALA A 133 7.81 -0.16 -29.53
CA ALA A 133 9.17 -0.64 -29.34
C ALA A 133 10.13 0.54 -29.18
N ASP A 134 11.16 0.36 -28.36
CA ASP A 134 12.23 1.31 -28.12
C ASP A 134 13.53 0.51 -27.89
N THR A 135 14.69 1.12 -28.11
CA THR A 135 15.98 0.43 -27.94
C THR A 135 16.25 0.02 -26.49
N SER A 136 15.59 0.66 -25.51
CA SER A 136 15.67 0.34 -24.09
C SER A 136 14.63 -0.69 -23.63
N LEU A 137 13.77 -1.17 -24.53
CA LEU A 137 12.69 -2.10 -24.22
C LEU A 137 12.86 -3.42 -24.98
N SER A 138 12.19 -4.44 -24.46
CA SER A 138 12.09 -5.77 -25.05
C SER A 138 10.63 -6.20 -25.15
N PRO A 139 10.27 -6.95 -26.20
CA PRO A 139 8.91 -7.43 -26.40
C PRO A 139 8.52 -8.46 -25.34
N VAL A 140 7.28 -8.36 -24.85
CA VAL A 140 6.65 -9.37 -24.03
C VAL A 140 5.76 -10.24 -24.90
N TYR A 141 6.13 -11.51 -25.00
CA TYR A 141 5.49 -12.56 -25.77
C TYR A 141 4.30 -13.15 -25.01
N ARG A 142 3.16 -13.27 -25.67
CA ARG A 142 1.94 -13.87 -25.13
C ARG A 142 1.69 -15.24 -25.74
N PHE A 143 1.24 -16.17 -24.91
CA PHE A 143 0.85 -17.50 -25.31
C PHE A 143 -0.53 -17.84 -24.75
N PHE A 144 -1.31 -18.61 -25.52
CA PHE A 144 -2.59 -19.18 -25.10
C PHE A 144 -2.46 -20.70 -24.98
N ASN A 145 -2.75 -21.24 -23.80
CA ASN A 145 -2.83 -22.68 -23.60
C ASN A 145 -4.19 -23.20 -24.07
N ALA A 146 -4.22 -23.94 -25.18
CA ALA A 146 -5.46 -24.46 -25.76
C ALA A 146 -6.14 -25.55 -24.92
N GLN A 147 -5.41 -26.17 -23.98
CA GLN A 147 -5.95 -27.21 -23.11
C GLN A 147 -6.64 -26.64 -21.87
N THR A 148 -6.06 -25.59 -21.28
CA THR A 148 -6.54 -25.02 -20.00
C THR A 148 -7.24 -23.67 -20.14
N GLY A 149 -7.11 -23.01 -21.29
CA GLY A 149 -7.67 -21.68 -21.54
C GLY A 149 -6.95 -20.54 -20.81
N VAL A 150 -5.77 -20.80 -20.23
CA VAL A 150 -4.95 -19.80 -19.51
C VAL A 150 -3.89 -19.20 -20.43
N HIS A 151 -3.43 -18.00 -20.09
CA HIS A 151 -2.37 -17.32 -20.83
C HIS A 151 -1.05 -17.36 -20.09
N PHE A 152 0.06 -17.29 -20.84
CA PHE A 152 1.41 -17.14 -20.32
C PHE A 152 2.10 -15.96 -20.99
N TYR A 153 3.00 -15.30 -20.25
CA TYR A 153 3.70 -14.09 -20.68
C TYR A 153 5.18 -14.20 -20.36
N THR A 154 6.04 -13.86 -21.31
CA THR A 154 7.49 -13.80 -21.08
C THR A 154 8.15 -12.69 -21.88
N ILE A 155 9.16 -12.02 -21.30
CA ILE A 155 10.04 -11.09 -22.01
C ILE A 155 11.20 -11.80 -22.71
N SER A 156 11.50 -13.04 -22.32
CA SER A 156 12.68 -13.77 -22.76
C SER A 156 12.40 -14.44 -24.10
N ALA A 157 13.20 -14.08 -25.10
CA ALA A 157 13.15 -14.73 -26.41
C ALA A 157 13.58 -16.20 -26.30
N SER A 158 14.55 -16.50 -25.44
CA SER A 158 15.01 -17.87 -25.17
C SER A 158 13.92 -18.72 -24.52
N GLU A 159 13.18 -18.16 -23.55
CA GLU A 159 12.04 -18.83 -22.93
C GLU A 159 10.90 -19.04 -23.93
N ARG A 160 10.58 -18.03 -24.75
CA ARG A 160 9.62 -18.15 -25.84
C ARG A 160 9.95 -19.33 -26.75
N ASP A 161 11.20 -19.43 -27.22
CA ASP A 161 11.63 -20.48 -28.15
C ASP A 161 11.60 -21.86 -27.49
N HIS A 162 11.96 -21.94 -26.21
CA HIS A 162 11.83 -23.17 -25.42
C HIS A 162 10.38 -23.62 -25.26
N ILE A 163 9.44 -22.71 -25.01
CA ILE A 163 8.00 -23.02 -24.91
C ILE A 163 7.47 -23.51 -26.25
N VAL A 164 7.78 -22.81 -27.36
CA VAL A 164 7.34 -23.21 -28.71
C VAL A 164 7.85 -24.61 -29.07
N ALA A 165 9.10 -24.93 -28.73
CA ALA A 165 9.69 -26.21 -29.07
C ALA A 165 9.18 -27.39 -28.22
N ASN A 166 8.86 -27.15 -26.94
CA ASN A 166 8.67 -28.23 -25.96
C ASN A 166 7.26 -28.31 -25.35
N LEU A 167 6.47 -27.23 -25.39
CA LEU A 167 5.15 -27.16 -24.74
C LEU A 167 4.05 -26.93 -25.80
N ARG A 168 3.73 -27.99 -26.55
CA ARG A 168 2.83 -27.96 -27.72
C ARG A 168 1.41 -27.45 -27.44
N GLN A 169 0.98 -27.45 -26.18
CA GLN A 169 -0.33 -26.93 -25.77
C GLN A 169 -0.38 -25.39 -25.75
N PHE A 170 0.77 -24.71 -25.76
CA PHE A 170 0.86 -23.25 -25.79
C PHE A 170 1.00 -22.73 -27.23
N ASN A 171 -0.05 -22.07 -27.70
CA ASN A 171 -0.04 -21.36 -28.97
C ASN A 171 0.58 -19.97 -28.77
N TYR A 172 1.60 -19.64 -29.56
CA TYR A 172 2.18 -18.30 -29.56
C TYR A 172 1.24 -17.29 -30.23
N GLU A 173 0.89 -16.22 -29.51
CA GLU A 173 -0.05 -15.18 -29.97
C GLU A 173 0.63 -13.88 -30.39
N GLY A 174 1.97 -13.82 -30.31
CA GLY A 174 2.74 -12.63 -30.68
C GLY A 174 3.17 -11.77 -29.50
N VAL A 175 3.46 -10.50 -29.77
CA VAL A 175 3.88 -9.50 -28.77
C VAL A 175 2.64 -8.84 -28.17
N ALA A 176 2.48 -8.90 -26.85
CA ALA A 176 1.40 -8.23 -26.14
C ALA A 176 1.68 -6.75 -25.87
N TYR A 177 2.91 -6.43 -25.47
CA TYR A 177 3.40 -5.08 -25.17
C TYR A 177 4.93 -5.10 -25.04
N GLN A 178 5.52 -3.93 -24.81
CA GLN A 178 6.96 -3.74 -24.62
C GLN A 178 7.24 -3.39 -23.15
N ALA A 179 8.29 -3.97 -22.58
CA ALA A 179 8.70 -3.81 -21.19
C ALA A 179 10.23 -3.81 -21.08
N SER A 180 10.80 -3.64 -19.89
CA SER A 180 12.25 -3.59 -19.70
C SER A 180 12.77 -4.88 -19.04
N THR A 181 13.91 -5.39 -19.52
CA THR A 181 14.66 -6.46 -18.83
C THR A 181 15.53 -5.92 -17.71
N VAL A 182 15.80 -4.60 -17.68
CA VAL A 182 16.58 -3.91 -16.64
C VAL A 182 15.70 -3.10 -15.70
N ALA A 183 16.11 -3.00 -14.44
CA ALA A 183 15.56 -2.01 -13.52
C ALA A 183 15.94 -0.59 -13.98
N GLY A 184 15.12 0.40 -13.64
CA GLY A 184 15.40 1.80 -13.96
C GLY A 184 14.38 2.76 -13.35
N THR A 185 14.71 4.04 -13.35
CA THR A 185 13.80 5.10 -12.90
C THR A 185 12.50 5.06 -13.70
N GLY A 186 11.36 5.08 -13.02
CA GLY A 186 10.05 4.96 -13.69
C GLY A 186 9.65 3.55 -14.07
N LEU A 187 10.38 2.51 -13.62
CA LEU A 187 10.03 1.10 -13.83
C LEU A 187 9.81 0.33 -12.51
N ARG A 188 8.82 -0.59 -12.49
CA ARG A 188 8.46 -1.47 -11.35
C ARG A 188 8.73 -2.93 -11.72
N PRO A 189 9.19 -3.77 -10.77
CA PRO A 189 9.27 -5.21 -11.01
C PRO A 189 7.87 -5.82 -11.15
N LEU A 190 7.73 -6.75 -12.10
CA LEU A 190 6.60 -7.67 -12.18
C LEU A 190 7.04 -9.04 -11.66
N TYR A 191 6.51 -9.45 -10.51
CA TYR A 191 6.82 -10.73 -9.86
C TYR A 191 6.07 -11.87 -10.54
N ARG A 192 6.73 -13.03 -10.72
CA ARG A 192 6.16 -14.24 -11.32
C ARG A 192 6.13 -15.39 -10.33
N PHE A 193 5.03 -16.14 -10.38
CA PHE A 193 4.80 -17.36 -9.61
C PHE A 193 4.29 -18.46 -10.51
N TYR A 194 4.71 -19.71 -10.26
CA TYR A 194 4.20 -20.90 -10.94
C TYR A 194 3.34 -21.75 -10.01
N VAL A 195 2.15 -22.13 -10.47
CA VAL A 195 1.22 -23.00 -9.74
C VAL A 195 1.20 -24.38 -10.40
N ALA A 196 2.11 -25.25 -9.98
CA ALA A 196 2.35 -26.53 -10.65
C ALA A 196 1.11 -27.45 -10.71
N SER A 197 0.26 -27.41 -9.68
CA SER A 197 -0.97 -28.22 -9.62
C SER A 197 -2.03 -27.80 -10.64
N LEU A 198 -1.96 -26.57 -11.15
CA LEU A 198 -2.96 -25.99 -12.07
C LEU A 198 -2.36 -25.58 -13.42
N GLY A 199 -1.04 -25.67 -13.59
CA GLY A 199 -0.35 -25.43 -14.86
C GLY A 199 -0.44 -23.99 -15.37
N PHE A 200 -0.46 -22.99 -14.46
CA PHE A 200 -0.48 -21.58 -14.84
C PHE A 200 0.50 -20.73 -14.03
N HIS A 201 0.73 -19.52 -14.52
CA HIS A 201 1.53 -18.50 -13.84
C HIS A 201 0.67 -17.37 -13.32
N PHE A 202 1.07 -16.82 -12.17
CA PHE A 202 0.50 -15.62 -11.59
C PHE A 202 1.52 -14.49 -11.62
N PHE A 203 1.06 -13.28 -11.96
CA PHE A 203 1.90 -12.09 -12.09
C PHE A 203 1.36 -10.93 -11.26
N THR A 204 2.24 -10.23 -10.56
CA THR A 204 1.85 -9.02 -9.82
C THR A 204 2.96 -8.00 -9.75
N THR A 205 2.60 -6.72 -9.86
CA THR A 205 3.50 -5.58 -9.59
C THR A 205 3.47 -5.18 -8.11
N SER A 206 2.53 -5.70 -7.32
CA SER A 206 2.41 -5.40 -5.91
C SER A 206 3.38 -6.27 -5.11
N SER A 207 4.43 -5.66 -4.55
CA SER A 207 5.34 -6.36 -3.64
C SER A 207 4.63 -6.92 -2.41
N THR A 208 3.52 -6.28 -2.00
CA THR A 208 2.68 -6.75 -0.89
C THR A 208 1.88 -7.99 -1.26
N GLU A 209 1.30 -8.02 -2.47
CA GLU A 209 0.61 -9.22 -2.97
C GLU A 209 1.60 -10.37 -3.16
N ALA A 210 2.76 -10.10 -3.77
CA ALA A 210 3.84 -11.07 -3.90
C ALA A 210 4.29 -11.61 -2.54
N GLY A 211 4.55 -10.72 -1.56
CA GLY A 211 4.93 -11.12 -0.20
C GLY A 211 3.87 -11.97 0.51
N ARG A 212 2.58 -11.64 0.36
CA ARG A 212 1.48 -12.46 0.90
C ARG A 212 1.40 -13.83 0.24
N VAL A 213 1.53 -13.92 -1.09
CA VAL A 213 1.52 -15.19 -1.81
C VAL A 213 2.67 -16.08 -1.33
N ILE A 214 3.89 -15.52 -1.23
CA ILE A 214 5.06 -16.23 -0.70
C ILE A 214 4.79 -16.75 0.73
N ALA A 215 4.19 -15.93 1.59
CA ALA A 215 4.00 -16.27 3.00
C ALA A 215 2.83 -17.22 3.27
N THR A 216 1.79 -17.21 2.44
CA THR A 216 0.50 -17.86 2.77
C THR A 216 0.03 -18.90 1.77
N MET A 217 0.63 -18.96 0.57
CA MET A 217 0.18 -19.83 -0.51
C MET A 217 1.33 -20.71 -1.02
N PRO A 218 1.70 -21.79 -0.29
CA PRO A 218 2.86 -22.63 -0.63
C PRO A 218 2.76 -23.31 -2.00
N GLN A 219 1.56 -23.41 -2.58
CA GLN A 219 1.33 -23.91 -3.94
C GLN A 219 1.77 -22.95 -5.05
N TYR A 220 2.06 -21.68 -4.73
CA TYR A 220 2.58 -20.68 -5.65
C TYR A 220 4.10 -20.61 -5.50
N ARG A 221 4.82 -21.31 -6.37
CA ARG A 221 6.28 -21.26 -6.38
C ARG A 221 6.74 -19.91 -6.92
N TYR A 222 7.40 -19.11 -6.09
CA TYR A 222 7.99 -17.86 -6.55
C TYR A 222 9.15 -18.11 -7.52
N GLU A 223 9.14 -17.43 -8.67
CA GLU A 223 10.13 -17.58 -9.73
C GLU A 223 10.95 -16.31 -10.00
N GLY A 224 10.83 -15.30 -9.14
CA GLY A 224 11.56 -14.04 -9.26
C GLY A 224 10.80 -12.95 -10.01
N ILE A 225 11.57 -12.00 -10.54
CA ILE A 225 11.08 -10.90 -11.38
C ILE A 225 10.99 -11.41 -12.82
N ALA A 226 9.80 -11.37 -13.41
CA ALA A 226 9.58 -11.71 -14.81
C ALA A 226 10.27 -10.70 -15.75
N TYR A 227 10.07 -9.41 -15.45
CA TYR A 227 10.57 -8.23 -16.14
C TYR A 227 10.11 -6.96 -15.40
N TYR A 228 10.47 -5.77 -15.90
CA TYR A 228 10.10 -4.48 -15.34
C TYR A 228 9.12 -3.73 -16.25
N VAL A 229 8.02 -3.23 -15.68
CA VAL A 229 6.94 -2.52 -16.38
C VAL A 229 6.91 -1.04 -16.02
N LEU A 230 6.16 -0.21 -16.75
CA LEU A 230 6.10 1.22 -16.48
C LEU A 230 5.41 1.50 -15.13
N GLY A 231 6.01 2.40 -14.36
CA GLY A 231 5.61 2.81 -13.01
C GLY A 231 6.83 2.87 -12.09
N GLN A 232 6.91 3.77 -11.12
CA GLN A 232 8.09 3.86 -10.22
C GLN A 232 8.23 2.62 -9.33
N ALA A 233 9.36 1.89 -9.31
CA ALA A 233 9.61 0.77 -8.37
C ALA A 233 9.02 1.06 -7.00
N ASP A 234 8.43 0.05 -6.32
CA ASP A 234 7.90 0.24 -4.98
C ASP A 234 8.98 0.96 -4.17
N PRO A 235 8.71 2.20 -3.74
CA PRO A 235 9.79 3.01 -3.24
C PRO A 235 10.26 2.37 -1.95
N GLN A 236 11.58 2.25 -1.79
CA GLN A 236 12.16 1.76 -0.55
C GLN A 236 11.63 2.61 0.61
N PRO A 237 11.40 2.03 1.81
CA PRO A 237 11.06 2.81 3.00
C PRO A 237 12.01 4.01 3.12
N PRO A 238 11.55 5.18 3.61
CA PRO A 238 12.40 6.36 3.71
C PRO A 238 13.71 5.99 4.43
N SER A 239 14.85 6.41 3.86
CA SER A 239 16.17 6.09 4.40
C SER A 239 16.47 6.73 5.76
N GLY A 240 15.52 7.53 6.29
CA GLY A 240 15.62 8.19 7.58
C GLY A 240 14.28 8.71 8.10
N VAL A 241 14.31 9.13 9.36
CA VAL A 241 13.18 9.61 10.15
C VAL A 241 13.34 11.12 10.39
N GLY A 242 12.29 11.89 10.11
CA GLY A 242 12.31 13.35 10.25
C GLY A 242 13.16 14.06 9.19
N TYR A 243 13.27 15.38 9.35
CA TYR A 243 14.07 16.22 8.46
C TYR A 243 15.49 16.39 9.00
N GLN A 244 16.49 16.11 8.16
CA GLN A 244 17.91 16.16 8.52
C GLN A 244 18.52 17.57 8.42
N GLY A 245 17.69 18.61 8.57
CA GLY A 245 18.16 20.00 8.65
C GLY A 245 18.73 20.33 10.03
N ASN A 246 18.87 21.62 10.33
CA ASN A 246 19.26 22.06 11.67
C ASN A 246 18.10 21.79 12.64
N PRO A 247 18.25 20.86 13.61
CA PRO A 247 17.17 20.51 14.49
C PRO A 247 16.89 21.66 15.48
N VAL A 248 15.62 21.91 15.73
CA VAL A 248 15.18 22.82 16.79
C VAL A 248 14.95 22.05 18.09
N PRO A 249 15.10 22.69 19.27
CA PRO A 249 14.76 22.09 20.55
C PRO A 249 13.29 21.67 20.61
N VAL A 250 13.04 20.48 21.13
CA VAL A 250 11.70 19.91 21.31
C VAL A 250 11.27 20.07 22.78
N PRO A 251 10.06 20.57 23.06
CA PRO A 251 9.55 20.70 24.43
C PRO A 251 9.35 19.34 25.10
N GLN A 252 9.34 19.29 26.44
CA GLN A 252 9.29 18.05 27.23
C GLN A 252 8.08 17.17 26.85
N GLU A 253 6.93 17.78 26.58
CA GLU A 253 5.69 17.12 26.23
C GLU A 253 5.80 16.35 24.90
N GLY A 254 6.63 16.84 23.97
CA GLY A 254 6.91 16.22 22.68
C GLY A 254 8.04 15.17 22.71
N GLN A 255 8.71 14.96 23.84
CA GLN A 255 9.80 13.98 23.96
C GLN A 255 9.29 12.53 23.96
N LEU A 256 10.19 11.58 23.72
CA LEU A 256 9.91 10.14 23.84
C LEU A 256 9.43 9.77 25.25
N VAL A 257 8.61 8.73 25.32
CA VAL A 257 8.28 8.06 26.57
C VAL A 257 9.31 6.98 26.84
N ASP A 258 9.77 6.85 28.09
CA ASP A 258 10.65 5.75 28.51
C ASP A 258 9.87 4.42 28.53
N THR A 259 10.29 3.50 27.66
CA THR A 259 9.74 2.16 27.47
C THR A 259 10.74 1.06 27.86
N SER A 260 11.78 1.39 28.64
CA SER A 260 12.77 0.41 29.13
C SER A 260 12.13 -0.74 29.93
N GLN A 261 10.99 -0.48 30.57
CA GLN A 261 10.14 -1.46 31.27
C GLN A 261 8.77 -1.52 30.58
N PRO A 262 8.57 -2.37 29.56
CA PRO A 262 7.30 -2.50 28.86
C PRO A 262 6.30 -3.36 29.67
N ASP A 263 5.02 -3.01 29.62
CA ASP A 263 3.93 -3.83 30.15
C ASP A 263 3.63 -5.02 29.23
N HIS A 264 3.86 -4.84 27.93
CA HIS A 264 3.62 -5.84 26.90
C HIS A 264 4.80 -5.93 25.93
N LEU A 265 5.28 -7.15 25.71
CA LEU A 265 6.31 -7.46 24.70
C LEU A 265 5.71 -8.37 23.62
N ILE A 266 5.62 -7.86 22.40
CA ILE A 266 5.09 -8.59 21.24
C ILE A 266 6.24 -9.34 20.55
N GLY A 267 6.12 -10.65 20.43
CA GLY A 267 7.10 -11.51 19.78
C GLY A 267 8.10 -12.15 20.74
N THR A 268 8.86 -13.12 20.22
CA THR A 268 9.79 -13.98 20.95
C THR A 268 11.21 -13.96 20.38
N GLY A 269 11.53 -12.99 19.52
CA GLY A 269 12.85 -12.81 18.90
C GLY A 269 12.94 -13.15 17.42
N THR A 270 11.81 -13.47 16.77
CA THR A 270 11.77 -13.77 15.33
C THR A 270 10.70 -12.94 14.61
N PRO A 271 10.88 -12.63 13.31
CA PRO A 271 9.88 -11.87 12.57
C PRO A 271 8.48 -12.50 12.59
N ALA A 272 8.42 -13.83 12.43
CA ALA A 272 7.16 -14.58 12.42
C ALA A 272 6.41 -14.56 13.77
N SER A 273 7.12 -14.36 14.88
CA SER A 273 6.50 -14.28 16.21
C SER A 273 5.75 -12.97 16.46
N CYS A 274 6.01 -11.93 15.68
CA CYS A 274 5.36 -10.64 15.77
C CYS A 274 4.12 -10.58 14.87
N THR A 275 2.97 -10.99 15.40
CA THR A 275 1.73 -11.07 14.61
C THR A 275 0.87 -9.82 14.73
N GLY A 276 0.11 -9.49 13.68
CA GLY A 276 -0.84 -8.38 13.72
C GLY A 276 -1.93 -8.57 14.77
N GLN A 277 -2.34 -9.80 15.05
CA GLN A 277 -3.31 -10.08 16.12
C GLN A 277 -2.75 -9.76 17.51
N ALA A 278 -1.47 -10.04 17.76
CA ALA A 278 -0.81 -9.68 19.01
C ALA A 278 -0.77 -8.15 19.20
N VAL A 279 -0.55 -7.38 18.12
CA VAL A 279 -0.65 -5.91 18.15
C VAL A 279 -2.05 -5.45 18.53
N VAL A 280 -3.08 -5.96 17.86
CA VAL A 280 -4.49 -5.62 18.15
C VAL A 280 -4.83 -5.90 19.62
N ASN A 281 -4.42 -7.07 20.13
CA ASN A 281 -4.69 -7.46 21.51
C ASN A 281 -3.95 -6.58 22.52
N ALA A 282 -2.66 -6.30 22.30
CA ALA A 282 -1.86 -5.47 23.21
C ALA A 282 -2.37 -4.02 23.29
N VAL A 283 -2.70 -3.41 22.15
CA VAL A 283 -3.27 -2.04 22.11
C VAL A 283 -4.59 -1.97 22.87
N ALA A 284 -5.42 -3.01 22.79
CA ALA A 284 -6.69 -3.07 23.52
C ALA A 284 -6.51 -3.19 25.04
N LEU A 285 -5.36 -3.68 25.52
CA LEU A 285 -5.05 -3.80 26.95
C LEU A 285 -4.53 -2.48 27.56
N GLY A 286 -3.95 -1.59 26.75
CA GLY A 286 -3.28 -0.38 27.23
C GLY A 286 -1.81 -0.61 27.60
N GLY A 287 -1.14 0.41 28.10
CA GLY A 287 0.22 0.30 28.64
C GLY A 287 1.34 0.55 27.61
N LYS A 288 2.57 0.32 28.06
CA LYS A 288 3.79 0.41 27.25
C LYS A 288 4.02 -0.88 26.48
N ILE A 289 3.96 -0.79 25.16
CA ILE A 289 4.02 -1.92 24.24
C ILE A 289 5.31 -1.82 23.43
N ARG A 290 6.14 -2.88 23.50
CA ARG A 290 7.37 -3.05 22.71
C ARG A 290 7.34 -4.31 21.89
N PHE A 291 8.32 -4.45 21.00
CA PHE A 291 8.44 -5.56 20.07
C PHE A 291 9.78 -6.28 20.23
N ASN A 292 9.73 -7.60 20.14
CA ASN A 292 10.87 -8.50 20.04
C ASN A 292 10.73 -9.35 18.78
N CYS A 293 10.96 -8.73 17.62
CA CYS A 293 10.80 -9.37 16.29
C CYS A 293 12.12 -9.84 15.68
N GLY A 294 13.21 -9.80 16.45
CA GLY A 294 14.56 -10.00 15.95
C GLY A 294 15.23 -8.67 15.52
N PRO A 295 16.47 -8.74 15.01
CA PRO A 295 17.32 -7.56 14.80
C PRO A 295 17.03 -6.79 13.51
N ASN A 296 16.28 -7.37 12.58
CA ASN A 296 16.02 -6.79 11.26
C ASN A 296 14.67 -6.06 11.23
N PRO A 297 14.52 -5.04 10.38
CA PRO A 297 13.22 -4.40 10.19
C PRO A 297 12.13 -5.39 9.75
N VAL A 298 10.93 -5.24 10.30
CA VAL A 298 9.77 -6.08 10.00
C VAL A 298 8.54 -5.23 9.67
N THR A 299 7.73 -5.71 8.74
CA THR A 299 6.38 -5.17 8.48
C THR A 299 5.34 -6.15 8.97
N ILE A 300 4.48 -5.72 9.88
CA ILE A 300 3.41 -6.51 10.49
C ILE A 300 2.07 -6.04 9.92
N THR A 301 1.39 -6.89 9.14
CA THR A 301 0.05 -6.57 8.63
C THR A 301 -1.01 -6.86 9.68
N LEU A 302 -1.88 -5.89 9.97
CA LEU A 302 -2.95 -6.05 10.94
C LEU A 302 -4.19 -6.71 10.30
N PRO A 303 -4.82 -7.69 10.97
CA PRO A 303 -6.07 -8.29 10.50
C PRO A 303 -7.29 -7.39 10.74
N SER A 304 -7.19 -6.41 11.65
CA SER A 304 -8.24 -5.46 11.99
C SER A 304 -7.64 -4.22 12.68
N THR A 305 -8.42 -3.15 12.77
CA THR A 305 -7.99 -1.91 13.43
C THR A 305 -7.69 -2.16 14.91
N ALA A 306 -6.49 -1.78 15.36
CA ALA A 306 -6.13 -1.81 16.77
C ALA A 306 -6.77 -0.61 17.51
N LYS A 307 -7.63 -0.90 18.48
CA LYS A 307 -8.47 0.10 19.15
C LYS A 307 -8.00 0.36 20.58
N VAL A 308 -7.83 1.63 20.92
CA VAL A 308 -7.57 2.09 22.29
C VAL A 308 -8.90 2.14 23.05
N PHE A 309 -8.96 1.53 24.24
CA PHE A 309 -10.14 1.59 25.10
C PHE A 309 -9.94 2.65 26.20
N ASN A 310 -10.96 3.48 26.44
CA ASN A 310 -10.82 4.68 27.28
C ASN A 310 -10.75 4.35 28.78
N ASN A 311 -11.09 3.12 29.18
CA ASN A 311 -11.02 2.62 30.55
C ASN A 311 -9.78 1.75 30.83
N ARG A 312 -8.74 1.87 29.99
CA ARG A 312 -7.46 1.15 30.10
C ARG A 312 -6.31 2.13 30.35
N PRO A 313 -5.12 1.66 30.76
CA PRO A 313 -3.93 2.50 30.84
C PRO A 313 -3.62 3.18 29.51
N ASP A 314 -2.95 4.33 29.58
CA ASP A 314 -2.43 5.05 28.41
C ASP A 314 -1.61 4.11 27.51
N VAL A 315 -1.71 4.31 26.19
CA VAL A 315 -1.03 3.46 25.20
C VAL A 315 0.26 4.15 24.75
N THR A 316 1.40 3.50 24.97
CA THR A 316 2.67 3.86 24.32
C THR A 316 3.11 2.71 23.43
N LEU A 317 3.06 2.90 22.12
CA LEU A 317 3.47 1.91 21.14
C LEU A 317 4.84 2.27 20.59
N ASP A 318 5.85 1.48 20.94
CA ASP A 318 7.25 1.73 20.59
C ASP A 318 7.84 0.62 19.71
N GLY A 319 8.03 0.94 18.43
CA GLY A 319 8.54 0.01 17.42
C GLY A 319 10.05 -0.20 17.43
N GLY A 320 10.79 0.53 18.29
CA GLY A 320 12.25 0.43 18.38
C GLY A 320 13.02 0.80 17.10
N GLY A 321 12.37 1.45 16.13
CA GLY A 321 12.91 1.81 14.83
C GLY A 321 12.91 0.67 13.81
N LEU A 322 12.45 -0.53 14.19
CA LEU A 322 12.50 -1.74 13.37
C LEU A 322 11.12 -2.20 12.91
N VAL A 323 10.05 -1.76 13.57
CA VAL A 323 8.69 -2.23 13.27
C VAL A 323 7.95 -1.23 12.39
N THR A 324 7.32 -1.75 11.33
CA THR A 324 6.29 -1.05 10.57
C THR A 324 4.97 -1.80 10.68
N LEU A 325 3.90 -1.10 11.02
CA LEU A 325 2.54 -1.65 10.99
C LEU A 325 1.89 -1.37 9.65
N SER A 326 1.30 -2.39 9.03
CA SER A 326 0.59 -2.29 7.76
C SER A 326 -0.91 -2.51 7.91
N GLY A 327 -1.71 -1.60 7.36
CA GLY A 327 -3.15 -1.80 7.19
C GLY A 327 -3.51 -2.70 6.01
N GLY A 328 -2.51 -3.12 5.24
CA GLY A 328 -2.68 -4.03 4.11
C GLY A 328 -3.61 -3.52 3.02
N ASP A 329 -3.74 -2.19 2.88
CA ASP A 329 -4.63 -1.48 1.96
C ASP A 329 -6.12 -1.67 2.26
N SER A 330 -6.47 -2.25 3.42
CA SER A 330 -7.84 -2.63 3.76
C SER A 330 -8.32 -2.13 5.13
N VAL A 331 -7.38 -1.80 6.02
CA VAL A 331 -7.65 -1.54 7.43
C VAL A 331 -7.01 -0.24 7.87
N ARG A 332 -7.75 0.58 8.63
CA ARG A 332 -7.17 1.66 9.43
C ARG A 332 -6.38 1.07 10.57
N ILE A 333 -5.16 1.52 10.81
CA ILE A 333 -4.22 0.82 11.70
C ILE A 333 -4.56 1.04 13.18
N LEU A 334 -4.66 2.29 13.62
CA LEU A 334 -4.96 2.66 15.01
C LEU A 334 -6.20 3.56 15.12
N TYR A 335 -6.97 3.36 16.19
CA TYR A 335 -8.15 4.14 16.49
C TYR A 335 -8.26 4.45 17.98
N GLN A 336 -8.32 5.73 18.32
CA GLN A 336 -8.69 6.25 19.63
C GLN A 336 -9.90 7.15 19.46
N ASN A 337 -11.00 6.87 20.17
CA ASN A 337 -12.16 7.76 20.18
C ASN A 337 -12.85 7.69 21.54
N THR A 338 -12.66 8.74 22.32
CA THR A 338 -13.31 8.94 23.62
C THR A 338 -14.82 9.08 23.52
N CYS A 339 -15.34 9.49 22.35
CA CYS A 339 -16.76 9.66 22.07
C CYS A 339 -17.42 8.41 21.49
N ASP A 340 -16.65 7.35 21.19
CA ASP A 340 -17.20 6.09 20.71
C ASP A 340 -17.61 5.21 21.91
N PRO A 341 -18.91 4.88 22.08
CA PRO A 341 -19.35 4.02 23.17
C PRO A 341 -18.75 2.61 23.10
N ALA A 342 -18.35 2.13 21.91
CA ALA A 342 -17.67 0.85 21.76
C ALA A 342 -16.25 0.84 22.36
N GLN A 343 -15.68 2.03 22.64
CA GLN A 343 -14.39 2.22 23.32
C GLN A 343 -14.56 2.51 24.81
N VAL A 344 -15.79 2.39 25.33
CA VAL A 344 -16.23 2.65 26.71
C VAL A 344 -16.19 4.14 27.05
N TRP A 345 -17.32 4.73 27.43
CA TRP A 345 -17.33 6.09 27.96
C TRP A 345 -16.88 6.11 29.42
N THR A 346 -16.00 7.05 29.75
CA THR A 346 -15.48 7.27 31.11
C THR A 346 -15.88 8.64 31.68
N SER A 347 -16.47 9.52 30.86
CA SER A 347 -16.99 10.82 31.28
C SER A 347 -18.16 11.27 30.39
N ALA A 348 -18.97 12.21 30.89
CA ALA A 348 -20.05 12.85 30.12
C ALA A 348 -19.56 13.87 29.06
N GLN A 349 -18.30 14.29 29.12
CA GLN A 349 -17.68 15.21 28.17
C GLN A 349 -16.61 14.49 27.36
N CYS A 350 -17.05 13.55 26.52
CA CYS A 350 -16.15 12.66 25.78
C CYS A 350 -15.04 13.41 25.01
N GLN A 351 -15.40 14.50 24.33
CA GLN A 351 -14.51 15.28 23.49
C GLN A 351 -13.37 15.99 24.26
N ASN A 352 -13.50 16.14 25.58
CA ASN A 352 -12.57 16.89 26.42
C ASN A 352 -12.18 16.09 27.66
N GLN A 353 -11.64 14.90 27.45
CA GLN A 353 -11.08 14.04 28.50
C GLN A 353 -9.56 14.05 28.47
N GLU A 354 -8.92 13.99 29.63
CA GLU A 354 -7.46 13.96 29.74
C GLU A 354 -6.86 12.65 29.23
N THR A 355 -7.55 11.54 29.47
CA THR A 355 -7.18 10.17 29.08
C THR A 355 -8.21 9.61 28.10
N PRO A 356 -7.84 8.60 27.29
CA PRO A 356 -6.50 7.99 27.18
C PRO A 356 -5.48 8.89 26.49
N ARG A 357 -4.20 8.70 26.82
CA ARG A 357 -3.07 9.26 26.06
C ARG A 357 -2.51 8.20 25.12
N LEU A 358 -2.43 8.52 23.84
CA LEU A 358 -1.79 7.69 22.83
C LEU A 358 -0.44 8.29 22.44
N THR A 359 0.62 7.48 22.54
CA THR A 359 1.95 7.80 22.02
C THR A 359 2.32 6.72 21.01
N VAL A 360 2.71 7.13 19.80
CA VAL A 360 3.39 6.27 18.84
C VAL A 360 4.82 6.75 18.68
N GLN A 361 5.78 5.84 18.84
CA GLN A 361 7.19 6.20 18.77
C GLN A 361 8.07 5.16 18.09
N ASN A 362 9.12 5.63 17.41
CA ASN A 362 10.11 4.79 16.73
C ASN A 362 9.45 3.69 15.87
N ILE A 363 8.39 4.01 15.13
CA ILE A 363 7.55 3.02 14.46
C ILE A 363 7.05 3.53 13.10
N GLY A 364 6.92 2.60 12.14
CA GLY A 364 6.36 2.86 10.83
C GLY A 364 4.86 2.53 10.75
N PHE A 365 4.14 3.23 9.88
CA PHE A 365 2.75 2.99 9.50
C PHE A 365 2.61 3.05 7.99
N THR A 366 2.12 1.97 7.38
CA THR A 366 1.96 1.93 5.92
C THR A 366 0.67 1.28 5.47
N GLN A 367 0.18 1.63 4.28
CA GLN A 367 -1.00 0.98 3.67
C GLN A 367 -2.23 0.96 4.59
N GLY A 368 -2.34 1.92 5.52
CA GLY A 368 -3.54 2.17 6.26
C GLY A 368 -4.65 2.61 5.31
N ASN A 369 -5.84 2.07 5.43
CA ASN A 369 -6.98 2.45 4.61
C ASN A 369 -8.23 2.60 5.47
N SER A 370 -8.72 3.84 5.59
CA SER A 370 -9.95 4.14 6.33
C SER A 370 -11.19 4.30 5.46
N THR A 371 -11.10 4.09 4.14
CA THR A 371 -12.24 4.28 3.22
C THR A 371 -13.49 3.52 3.68
N GLY A 372 -14.59 4.25 3.81
CA GLY A 372 -15.87 3.73 4.26
C GLY A 372 -16.06 3.75 5.78
N GLN A 373 -15.03 4.13 6.55
CA GLN A 373 -15.10 4.29 8.00
C GLN A 373 -15.49 5.72 8.35
N LEU A 374 -16.75 6.08 8.09
CA LEU A 374 -17.24 7.47 8.09
C LEU A 374 -17.60 8.05 9.48
N THR A 375 -17.39 7.30 10.56
CA THR A 375 -17.64 7.79 11.93
C THR A 375 -16.92 9.13 12.13
N ASP A 376 -17.66 10.14 12.61
CA ASP A 376 -17.15 11.49 12.85
C ASP A 376 -16.50 12.17 11.62
N GLY A 377 -17.01 11.85 10.42
CA GLY A 377 -16.56 12.48 9.18
C GLY A 377 -15.41 11.76 8.47
N GLY A 378 -15.05 10.54 8.89
CA GLY A 378 -14.07 9.69 8.21
C GLY A 378 -12.63 10.14 8.33
N GLY A 379 -11.74 9.69 7.43
CA GLY A 379 -10.32 10.05 7.43
C GLY A 379 -9.41 9.24 8.37
N GLY A 380 -8.14 9.66 8.48
CA GLY A 380 -7.15 9.02 9.35
C GLY A 380 -6.76 7.60 8.90
N GLY A 381 -6.24 7.47 7.68
CA GLY A 381 -5.97 6.16 7.06
C GLY A 381 -5.06 5.26 7.87
N ALA A 382 -3.99 5.81 8.47
CA ALA A 382 -3.21 5.08 9.48
C ALA A 382 -3.82 5.22 10.87
N ILE A 383 -4.04 6.45 11.32
CA ILE A 383 -4.44 6.75 12.70
C ILE A 383 -5.58 7.76 12.71
N PHE A 384 -6.61 7.45 13.47
CA PHE A 384 -7.67 8.39 13.83
C PHE A 384 -7.70 8.57 15.34
N VAL A 385 -7.79 9.83 15.78
CA VAL A 385 -7.87 10.20 17.20
C VAL A 385 -9.03 11.16 17.43
N ARG A 386 -9.81 10.90 18.49
CA ARG A 386 -10.75 11.87 19.05
C ARG A 386 -10.75 11.90 20.58
N GLY A 387 -10.57 13.10 21.12
CA GLY A 387 -10.39 13.36 22.56
C GLY A 387 -9.16 12.66 23.15
N GLY A 388 -9.01 12.73 24.47
CA GLY A 388 -7.78 12.29 25.12
C GLY A 388 -6.60 13.19 24.73
N GLN A 389 -5.41 12.58 24.64
CA GLN A 389 -4.20 13.23 24.14
C GLN A 389 -3.47 12.33 23.14
N PHE A 390 -2.68 12.93 22.25
CA PHE A 390 -1.93 12.19 21.24
C PHE A 390 -0.60 12.86 20.89
N LYS A 391 0.45 12.05 20.71
CA LYS A 391 1.73 12.48 20.15
C LYS A 391 2.39 11.42 19.26
N ILE A 392 3.19 11.92 18.32
CA ILE A 392 3.94 11.15 17.34
C ILE A 392 5.41 11.54 17.47
N VAL A 393 6.30 10.57 17.68
CA VAL A 393 7.73 10.82 17.83
C VAL A 393 8.54 9.83 16.99
N ASN A 394 9.54 10.26 16.25
CA ASN A 394 10.44 9.36 15.51
C ASN A 394 9.71 8.33 14.62
N SER A 395 8.61 8.71 13.96
CA SER A 395 7.73 7.76 13.28
C SER A 395 7.60 8.05 11.79
N VAL A 396 7.24 7.02 11.01
CA VAL A 396 7.18 7.10 9.55
C VAL A 396 5.79 6.70 9.05
N PHE A 397 5.19 7.49 8.16
CA PHE A 397 3.87 7.25 7.59
C PHE A 397 3.94 7.25 6.08
N THR A 398 3.68 6.12 5.42
CA THR A 398 3.75 6.01 3.96
C THR A 398 2.55 5.30 3.35
N ARG A 399 2.10 5.75 2.18
CA ARG A 399 1.06 5.06 1.39
C ARG A 399 -0.23 4.77 2.15
N ASN A 400 -0.54 5.59 3.15
CA ASN A 400 -1.81 5.52 3.86
C ASN A 400 -2.86 6.33 3.09
N ARG A 401 -4.11 5.86 3.11
CA ARG A 401 -5.20 6.51 2.41
C ARG A 401 -6.50 6.59 3.19
N CYS A 402 -7.28 7.60 2.83
CA CYS A 402 -8.68 7.69 3.18
C CYS A 402 -9.53 7.77 1.89
N GLU A 403 -10.82 8.06 2.05
CA GLU A 403 -11.71 8.47 0.97
C GLU A 403 -11.10 9.49 0.00
N THR A 404 -11.45 9.35 -1.27
CA THR A 404 -10.89 10.20 -2.35
C THR A 404 -11.63 11.53 -2.51
N THR A 405 -12.80 11.70 -1.90
CA THR A 405 -13.64 12.91 -2.00
C THR A 405 -14.42 13.12 -0.71
N GLY A 406 -14.87 14.35 -0.47
CA GLY A 406 -15.68 14.74 0.67
C GLY A 406 -15.15 16.02 1.34
N PRO A 407 -16.02 16.94 1.77
CA PRO A 407 -15.62 18.07 2.61
C PRO A 407 -15.14 17.58 3.97
N ASP A 408 -14.21 18.30 4.60
CA ASP A 408 -13.66 18.05 5.93
C ASP A 408 -13.00 16.68 6.18
N MET A 409 -13.11 15.76 5.23
CA MET A 409 -12.57 14.42 5.28
C MET A 409 -11.11 14.46 4.91
N GLY A 410 -10.24 14.12 5.86
CA GLY A 410 -8.82 14.38 5.72
C GLY A 410 -7.91 13.43 6.48
N GLY A 411 -6.60 13.54 6.23
CA GLY A 411 -5.58 12.83 6.98
C GLY A 411 -5.36 11.44 6.40
N GLY A 412 -4.76 11.35 5.22
CA GLY A 412 -4.40 10.06 4.61
C GLY A 412 -3.55 9.23 5.57
N ALA A 413 -2.61 9.86 6.28
CA ALA A 413 -1.96 9.25 7.43
C ALA A 413 -2.76 9.44 8.72
N VAL A 414 -2.89 10.68 9.20
CA VAL A 414 -3.38 10.97 10.55
C VAL A 414 -4.51 11.98 10.53
N ARG A 415 -5.60 11.66 11.22
CA ARG A 415 -6.69 12.60 11.51
C ARG A 415 -6.93 12.73 13.00
N VAL A 416 -7.10 13.96 13.47
CA VAL A 416 -7.40 14.26 14.88
C VAL A 416 -8.59 15.20 15.02
N LEU A 417 -9.55 14.83 15.88
CA LEU A 417 -10.76 15.60 16.18
C LEU A 417 -10.89 15.80 17.69
N SER A 418 -10.78 17.04 18.17
CA SER A 418 -10.75 17.36 19.62
C SER A 418 -9.58 16.73 20.39
N ILE A 419 -8.93 17.52 21.25
CA ILE A 419 -7.90 17.07 22.19
C ILE A 419 -8.16 17.77 23.52
N TYR A 420 -7.81 17.12 24.63
CA TYR A 420 -7.96 17.67 25.98
C TYR A 420 -7.48 19.12 26.07
N GLN A 421 -8.36 20.01 26.50
CA GLN A 421 -8.11 21.44 26.71
C GLN A 421 -7.46 22.15 25.50
N ASN A 422 -7.73 21.68 24.27
CA ASN A 422 -7.11 22.20 23.05
C ASN A 422 -5.57 22.17 23.08
N ARG A 423 -4.98 21.27 23.88
CA ARG A 423 -3.54 21.03 23.87
C ARG A 423 -3.10 20.61 22.47
N PRO A 424 -1.89 21.00 22.03
CA PRO A 424 -1.42 20.62 20.71
C PRO A 424 -1.11 19.13 20.64
N VAL A 425 -1.34 18.54 19.47
CA VAL A 425 -0.73 17.28 19.09
C VAL A 425 0.72 17.56 18.71
N TYR A 426 1.65 16.91 19.42
CA TYR A 426 3.07 17.00 19.11
C TYR A 426 3.43 15.99 18.01
N VAL A 427 4.03 16.48 16.93
CA VAL A 427 4.58 15.66 15.84
C VAL A 427 6.06 15.97 15.76
N VAL A 428 6.89 15.03 16.20
CA VAL A 428 8.32 15.28 16.44
C VAL A 428 9.15 14.32 15.62
N ASN A 429 10.12 14.88 14.90
CA ASN A 429 11.13 14.14 14.14
C ASN A 429 10.49 12.98 13.35
N SER A 430 9.46 13.26 12.57
CA SER A 430 8.66 12.22 11.91
C SER A 430 8.57 12.46 10.41
N THR A 431 8.41 11.37 9.65
CA THR A 431 8.34 11.42 8.18
C THR A 431 6.94 11.04 7.70
N PHE A 432 6.33 11.89 6.88
CA PHE A 432 5.09 11.61 6.18
C PHE A 432 5.38 11.62 4.67
N GLY A 433 5.34 10.43 4.06
CA GLY A 433 5.86 10.18 2.74
C GLY A 433 7.37 9.92 2.79
N GLY A 434 8.16 10.79 2.15
CA GLY A 434 9.64 10.70 2.15
C GLY A 434 10.24 10.53 0.75
N ALA A 435 9.47 10.02 -0.20
CA ALA A 435 9.84 9.91 -1.61
C ALA A 435 8.59 9.81 -2.48
N LEU A 436 8.76 10.02 -3.78
CA LEU A 436 7.72 9.77 -4.79
C LEU A 436 7.19 8.34 -4.64
N GLY A 437 5.87 8.18 -4.63
CA GLY A 437 5.20 6.88 -4.44
C GLY A 437 5.06 6.42 -2.98
N LEU A 438 5.67 7.12 -2.01
CA LEU A 438 5.46 6.87 -0.58
C LEU A 438 4.42 7.78 0.05
N GLY A 439 3.97 8.78 -0.70
CA GLY A 439 2.95 9.74 -0.28
C GLY A 439 1.72 9.13 0.33
N ASN A 440 1.18 9.80 1.34
CA ASN A 440 -0.16 9.51 1.85
C ASN A 440 -1.19 10.31 1.03
N SER A 441 -2.42 9.79 0.91
CA SER A 441 -3.44 10.40 0.06
C SER A 441 -4.84 10.38 0.67
N CYS A 442 -5.61 11.44 0.52
CA CYS A 442 -6.95 11.54 1.09
C CYS A 442 -7.71 12.67 0.39
N SER A 443 -9.02 12.80 0.60
CA SER A 443 -9.82 13.88 0.02
C SER A 443 -9.18 15.24 0.32
N ASN A 444 -8.81 15.47 1.58
CA ASN A 444 -8.01 16.59 2.06
C ASN A 444 -6.84 16.08 2.90
N GLY A 445 -5.83 16.88 3.17
CA GLY A 445 -4.80 16.53 4.17
C GLY A 445 -4.12 15.20 3.86
N GLY A 446 -3.26 15.11 2.85
CA GLY A 446 -2.62 13.84 2.49
C GLY A 446 -1.87 13.22 3.68
N ALA A 447 -1.09 14.03 4.41
CA ALA A 447 -0.44 13.58 5.64
C ALA A 447 -1.30 13.80 6.88
N LEU A 448 -1.50 15.06 7.28
CA LEU A 448 -2.14 15.43 8.54
C LEU A 448 -3.47 16.16 8.29
N SER A 449 -4.46 15.87 9.13
CA SER A 449 -5.73 16.60 9.15
C SER A 449 -6.27 16.81 10.56
N SER A 450 -6.85 17.97 10.80
CA SER A 450 -7.69 18.20 11.98
C SER A 450 -8.91 19.08 11.75
N ILE A 451 -9.85 18.96 12.70
CA ILE A 451 -10.93 19.93 12.93
C ILE A 451 -10.85 20.38 14.40
N GLY A 452 -10.61 21.68 14.61
CA GLY A 452 -10.54 22.32 15.92
C GLY A 452 -9.39 21.83 16.81
N VAL A 453 -8.31 21.30 16.22
CA VAL A 453 -7.17 20.77 16.97
C VAL A 453 -5.88 21.44 16.53
N SER A 454 -5.11 21.86 17.54
CA SER A 454 -3.80 22.45 17.37
C SER A 454 -2.72 21.40 17.07
N TYR A 455 -1.77 21.74 16.22
CA TYR A 455 -0.58 20.93 15.95
C TYR A 455 0.69 21.71 16.29
N SER A 456 1.68 21.00 16.85
CA SER A 456 3.05 21.50 16.98
C SER A 456 4.01 20.49 16.36
N VAL A 457 4.50 20.84 15.17
CA VAL A 457 5.35 20.00 14.32
C VAL A 457 6.80 20.44 14.47
N TYR A 458 7.68 19.52 14.84
CA TYR A 458 9.11 19.75 15.07
C TYR A 458 9.94 18.79 14.22
N ASN A 459 11.00 19.30 13.59
CA ASN A 459 12.07 18.50 12.96
C ASN A 459 11.56 17.44 11.97
N SER A 460 10.41 17.66 11.34
CA SER A 460 9.69 16.63 10.59
C SER A 460 9.82 16.82 9.08
N LEU A 461 9.70 15.73 8.35
CA LEU A 461 9.71 15.70 6.89
C LEU A 461 8.32 15.33 6.38
N ILE A 462 7.64 16.25 5.70
CA ILE A 462 6.31 16.02 5.13
C ILE A 462 6.40 16.21 3.62
N THR A 463 6.47 15.12 2.87
CA THR A 463 6.76 15.21 1.44
C THR A 463 6.03 14.19 0.59
N HIS A 464 5.72 14.58 -0.65
CA HIS A 464 5.04 13.74 -1.65
C HIS A 464 3.61 13.31 -1.27
N ASN A 465 2.96 14.00 -0.34
CA ASN A 465 1.57 13.69 0.06
C ASN A 465 0.56 14.38 -0.88
N SER A 466 -0.65 13.84 -0.98
CA SER A 466 -1.66 14.35 -1.90
C SER A 466 -3.05 14.50 -1.27
N ALA A 467 -3.64 15.67 -1.44
CA ALA A 467 -5.08 15.88 -1.33
C ALA A 467 -5.71 15.69 -2.71
N VAL A 468 -6.39 14.56 -2.92
CA VAL A 468 -6.88 14.10 -4.22
C VAL A 468 -8.33 14.48 -4.51
N GLY A 469 -9.04 15.03 -3.52
CA GLY A 469 -10.43 15.45 -3.64
C GLY A 469 -10.61 16.61 -4.63
N TYR A 470 -11.87 16.91 -4.91
CA TYR A 470 -12.25 17.94 -5.86
C TYR A 470 -13.54 18.61 -5.44
N GLY A 471 -13.58 19.94 -5.52
CA GLY A 471 -14.77 20.71 -5.16
C GLY A 471 -14.56 21.73 -4.05
N ALA A 472 -13.37 21.80 -3.46
CA ALA A 472 -13.00 22.67 -2.34
C ALA A 472 -13.74 22.31 -1.03
N ASN A 473 -13.48 23.10 0.01
CA ASN A 473 -14.20 23.02 1.27
C ASN A 473 -14.56 24.43 1.79
N PRO A 474 -15.86 24.77 1.98
CA PRO A 474 -17.05 23.99 1.68
C PRO A 474 -17.15 23.53 0.21
N ALA A 475 -17.84 22.42 -0.04
CA ALA A 475 -18.00 21.90 -1.39
C ALA A 475 -18.74 22.90 -2.28
N ARG A 476 -18.18 23.20 -3.45
CA ARG A 476 -18.84 23.98 -4.50
C ARG A 476 -20.07 23.22 -5.00
N ALA A 477 -21.08 23.97 -5.44
CA ALA A 477 -22.30 23.39 -6.00
C ALA A 477 -21.99 22.36 -7.09
N GLY A 478 -22.58 21.16 -6.95
CA GLY A 478 -22.41 20.05 -7.90
C GLY A 478 -21.09 19.28 -7.80
N THR A 479 -20.28 19.50 -6.77
CA THR A 479 -19.01 18.79 -6.55
C THR A 479 -19.04 17.99 -5.25
N PRO A 480 -18.29 16.87 -5.16
CA PRO A 480 -18.27 16.03 -3.96
C PRO A 480 -17.45 16.65 -2.80
N GLY A 481 -16.66 17.69 -3.05
CA GLY A 481 -15.85 18.38 -2.06
C GLY A 481 -14.46 17.76 -1.85
N GLY A 482 -13.55 18.57 -1.33
CA GLY A 482 -12.18 18.20 -1.02
C GLY A 482 -11.13 18.83 -1.95
N GLY A 483 -9.90 18.31 -1.88
CA GLY A 483 -8.75 18.76 -2.69
C GLY A 483 -7.84 19.77 -1.99
N SER A 484 -8.01 19.96 -0.68
CA SER A 484 -7.32 20.97 0.10
C SER A 484 -6.25 20.39 1.02
N GLY A 485 -5.11 21.06 1.16
CA GLY A 485 -4.10 20.67 2.15
C GLY A 485 -3.30 19.43 1.73
N GLY A 486 -2.44 19.53 0.71
CA GLY A 486 -1.69 18.35 0.22
C GLY A 486 -0.88 17.66 1.33
N ALA A 487 -0.14 18.45 2.11
CA ALA A 487 0.52 17.99 3.33
C ALA A 487 -0.39 18.10 4.55
N ILE A 488 -0.80 19.31 4.92
CA ILE A 488 -1.56 19.59 6.15
C ILE A 488 -2.90 20.24 5.82
N TYR A 489 -3.97 19.72 6.40
CA TYR A 489 -5.31 20.32 6.38
C TYR A 489 -5.75 20.65 7.81
N ASN A 490 -6.09 21.91 8.10
CA ASN A 490 -6.68 22.30 9.37
C ASN A 490 -7.91 23.19 9.15
N ASP A 491 -8.98 22.87 9.87
CA ASP A 491 -10.20 23.67 9.95
C ASP A 491 -10.61 23.83 11.42
N GLY A 492 -11.39 24.84 11.76
CA GLY A 492 -11.93 25.07 13.10
C GLY A 492 -12.14 26.54 13.39
N ASN A 493 -12.39 26.87 14.65
CA ASN A 493 -12.45 28.26 15.12
C ASN A 493 -11.08 28.65 15.67
N PHE A 494 -10.92 28.56 17.00
CA PHE A 494 -9.65 28.77 17.67
C PHE A 494 -8.80 27.50 17.71
N PHE A 495 -7.67 27.51 17.02
CA PHE A 495 -6.61 26.50 17.12
C PHE A 495 -5.29 27.07 16.62
N THR A 496 -4.18 26.35 16.83
CA THR A 496 -2.85 26.78 16.36
C THR A 496 -2.19 25.75 15.46
N LEU A 497 -1.46 26.22 14.44
CA LEU A 497 -0.50 25.40 13.71
C LEU A 497 0.89 25.99 13.90
N SER A 498 1.78 25.23 14.53
CA SER A 498 3.18 25.62 14.64
C SER A 498 4.08 24.61 13.95
N VAL A 499 4.95 25.08 13.06
CA VAL A 499 5.91 24.26 12.32
C VAL A 499 7.32 24.80 12.55
N TYR A 500 8.17 23.97 13.16
CA TYR A 500 9.53 24.31 13.57
C TYR A 500 10.55 23.34 12.99
N GLY A 501 11.67 23.85 12.45
CA GLY A 501 12.80 22.99 12.04
C GLY A 501 12.45 21.94 10.98
N SER A 502 11.38 22.13 10.21
CA SER A 502 10.78 21.05 9.41
C SER A 502 10.88 21.33 7.91
N MET A 503 10.82 20.27 7.10
CA MET A 503 10.72 20.35 5.64
C MET A 503 9.34 19.89 5.20
N VAL A 504 8.66 20.74 4.41
CA VAL A 504 7.42 20.40 3.72
C VAL A 504 7.63 20.61 2.22
N SER A 505 7.70 19.53 1.45
CA SER A 505 8.02 19.65 0.01
C SER A 505 7.30 18.67 -0.89
N ASP A 506 7.14 19.02 -2.16
CA ASP A 506 6.64 18.10 -3.18
C ASP A 506 5.23 17.54 -2.89
N ASN A 507 4.43 18.25 -2.09
CA ASN A 507 3.05 17.85 -1.79
C ASN A 507 2.08 18.48 -2.80
N VAL A 508 0.95 17.83 -3.04
CA VAL A 508 -0.04 18.27 -4.04
C VAL A 508 -1.42 18.41 -3.40
N GLY A 509 -2.07 19.54 -3.60
CA GLY A 509 -3.50 19.70 -3.32
C GLY A 509 -4.22 20.13 -4.58
N VAL A 510 -5.14 19.30 -5.09
CA VAL A 510 -5.83 19.51 -6.38
C VAL A 510 -6.53 20.88 -6.45
N GLU A 511 -7.05 21.37 -5.33
CA GLU A 511 -7.75 22.65 -5.24
C GLU A 511 -6.90 23.77 -4.66
N GLY A 512 -6.32 23.60 -3.47
CA GLY A 512 -5.53 24.67 -2.86
C GLY A 512 -4.81 24.28 -1.58
N GLY A 513 -3.81 25.08 -1.22
CA GLY A 513 -2.98 24.81 -0.03
C GLY A 513 -2.19 23.50 -0.13
N SER A 514 -1.46 23.27 -1.22
CA SER A 514 -0.68 22.03 -1.41
C SER A 514 0.30 21.72 -0.28
N ALA A 515 0.92 22.74 0.33
CA ALA A 515 1.66 22.60 1.59
C ALA A 515 0.70 22.60 2.78
N VAL A 516 -0.05 23.68 2.95
CA VAL A 516 -0.95 23.87 4.10
C VAL A 516 -2.24 24.52 3.64
N PHE A 517 -3.36 23.92 4.01
CA PHE A 517 -4.67 24.56 4.03
C PHE A 517 -5.07 24.79 5.48
N TYR A 518 -5.30 26.05 5.85
CA TYR A 518 -5.60 26.47 7.21
C TYR A 518 -6.79 27.43 7.20
N VAL A 519 -7.86 27.04 7.90
CA VAL A 519 -9.08 27.84 8.03
C VAL A 519 -9.47 27.95 9.50
N SER A 520 -9.37 29.17 10.02
CA SER A 520 -10.00 29.60 11.28
C SER A 520 -11.27 30.39 10.93
N ASN A 521 -12.43 29.77 11.14
CA ASN A 521 -13.73 30.27 10.71
C ASN A 521 -14.10 31.61 11.37
N ASP A 522 -13.63 31.84 12.60
CA ASP A 522 -13.86 33.07 13.36
C ASP A 522 -12.62 33.99 13.41
N LEU A 523 -11.60 33.69 12.61
CA LEU A 523 -10.34 34.45 12.54
C LEU A 523 -9.63 34.58 13.90
N SER A 524 -9.78 33.61 14.79
CA SER A 524 -9.11 33.59 16.10
C SER A 524 -7.85 32.71 16.11
N GLY A 525 -7.65 31.89 15.09
CA GLY A 525 -6.54 30.94 15.00
C GLY A 525 -5.20 31.58 14.63
N HIS A 526 -4.11 30.93 15.06
CA HIS A 526 -2.73 31.39 14.83
C HIS A 526 -1.87 30.36 14.09
N MET A 527 -0.95 30.83 13.26
CA MET A 527 0.01 29.99 12.54
C MET A 527 1.44 30.52 12.70
N THR A 528 2.34 29.68 13.20
CA THR A 528 3.77 29.99 13.33
C THR A 528 4.59 29.09 12.42
N LEU A 529 5.42 29.68 11.56
CA LEU A 529 6.42 28.96 10.76
C LEU A 529 7.81 29.47 11.16
N SER A 530 8.64 28.62 11.73
CA SER A 530 9.99 28.99 12.14
C SER A 530 11.04 27.97 11.73
N ASP A 531 12.20 28.44 11.28
CA ASP A 531 13.37 27.58 10.99
C ASP A 531 13.04 26.42 10.03
N SER A 532 12.08 26.62 9.13
CA SER A 532 11.51 25.56 8.30
C SER A 532 11.70 25.83 6.81
N VAL A 533 11.49 24.82 5.98
CA VAL A 533 11.60 24.91 4.53
C VAL A 533 10.32 24.39 3.88
N PHE A 534 9.71 25.23 3.04
CA PHE A 534 8.55 24.90 2.23
C PHE A 534 8.92 25.11 0.76
N VAL A 535 9.05 24.03 0.00
CA VAL A 535 9.59 24.08 -1.38
C VAL A 535 8.88 23.10 -2.30
N ARG A 536 8.68 23.44 -3.58
CA ARG A 536 8.01 22.56 -4.57
C ARG A 536 6.61 22.11 -4.15
N ASN A 537 5.87 22.98 -3.45
CA ASN A 537 4.45 22.78 -3.19
C ASN A 537 3.67 23.71 -4.14
N PRO A 538 3.10 23.21 -5.26
CA PRO A 538 2.45 24.06 -6.25
C PRO A 538 1.28 24.86 -5.70
N ALA A 539 1.25 26.14 -6.03
CA ALA A 539 -0.01 26.88 -6.01
C ALA A 539 -0.96 26.23 -7.04
N THR A 540 -2.18 25.94 -6.63
CA THR A 540 -3.19 25.34 -7.49
C THR A 540 -4.34 26.32 -7.69
N ARG A 541 -5.60 25.88 -7.62
CA ARG A 541 -6.76 26.68 -8.04
C ARG A 541 -7.02 27.88 -7.12
N PHE A 542 -6.64 27.78 -5.85
CA PHE A 542 -6.66 28.91 -4.92
C PHE A 542 -5.49 28.84 -3.92
N GLY A 543 -5.17 29.99 -3.32
CA GLY A 543 -4.12 30.13 -2.32
C GLY A 543 -4.02 31.55 -1.77
N THR A 544 -3.16 31.74 -0.78
CA THR A 544 -2.88 33.06 -0.19
C THR A 544 -1.82 33.78 -1.01
N ALA A 545 -2.11 35.02 -1.40
CA ALA A 545 -1.19 35.84 -2.18
C ALA A 545 0.15 35.99 -1.46
N GLY A 546 1.26 35.76 -2.18
CA GLY A 546 2.61 35.84 -1.61
C GLY A 546 3.06 34.61 -0.80
N LEU A 547 2.22 33.59 -0.63
CA LEU A 547 2.55 32.36 0.10
C LEU A 547 2.28 31.12 -0.79
N PRO A 548 3.21 30.75 -1.70
CA PRO A 548 2.99 29.64 -2.62
C PRO A 548 2.82 28.32 -1.88
N GLY A 549 1.81 27.55 -2.29
CA GLY A 549 1.43 26.30 -1.65
C GLY A 549 0.60 26.44 -0.37
N PHE A 550 0.25 27.66 0.05
CA PHE A 550 -0.58 27.91 1.23
C PHE A 550 -1.97 28.43 0.84
N PHE A 551 -2.96 28.07 1.66
CA PHE A 551 -4.20 28.81 1.81
C PHE A 551 -4.43 29.04 3.30
N VAL A 552 -4.52 30.31 3.70
CA VAL A 552 -4.59 30.73 5.11
C VAL A 552 -5.73 31.71 5.30
N LEU A 553 -6.67 31.33 6.15
CA LEU A 553 -7.67 32.19 6.77
C LEU A 553 -7.46 32.11 8.30
N ALA A 554 -6.95 33.19 8.90
CA ALA A 554 -6.49 33.21 10.29
C ALA A 554 -6.61 34.61 10.90
N ALA A 555 -6.21 34.76 12.17
CA ALA A 555 -6.14 36.07 12.82
C ALA A 555 -5.30 37.08 12.02
N PRO A 556 -5.57 38.40 12.13
CA PRO A 556 -4.77 39.42 11.48
C PRO A 556 -3.26 39.28 11.77
N GLY A 557 -2.43 39.42 10.73
CA GLY A 557 -0.97 39.32 10.83
C GLY A 557 -0.40 37.90 10.79
N GLN A 558 -1.23 36.88 10.51
CA GLN A 558 -0.79 35.50 10.33
C GLN A 558 -0.54 35.15 8.85
N PRO A 559 0.36 34.18 8.56
CA PRO A 559 1.22 33.47 9.51
C PRO A 559 2.40 34.32 9.99
N VAL A 560 2.87 34.06 11.21
CA VAL A 560 4.16 34.58 11.69
C VAL A 560 5.27 33.71 11.11
N VAL A 561 6.11 34.31 10.26
CA VAL A 561 7.19 33.60 9.54
C VAL A 561 8.55 34.09 10.02
N THR A 562 9.39 33.20 10.53
CA THR A 562 10.74 33.51 11.03
C THR A 562 11.76 32.52 10.48
N ARG A 563 12.88 33.00 9.92
CA ARG A 563 13.98 32.14 9.39
C ARG A 563 13.48 30.94 8.58
N THR A 564 12.43 31.14 7.78
CA THR A 564 11.73 30.09 7.04
C THR A 564 11.79 30.41 5.56
N THR A 565 12.14 29.41 4.76
CA THR A 565 12.13 29.54 3.29
C THR A 565 10.81 29.04 2.75
N ILE A 566 10.15 29.86 1.94
CA ILE A 566 8.94 29.48 1.21
C ILE A 566 9.17 29.78 -0.27
N SER A 567 9.21 28.74 -1.10
CA SER A 567 9.46 28.89 -2.54
C SER A 567 8.71 27.84 -3.36
N TYR A 568 8.53 28.14 -4.65
CA TYR A 568 8.08 27.16 -5.63
C TYR A 568 9.25 26.30 -6.09
#